data_AF-A0A506UUT9-F1
#
_entry.id   AF-A0A506UUT9-F1
#
_cell.length_a   1.000
_cell.length_b   1.000
_cell.length_c   1.000
_cell.angle_alpha   90.00
_cell.angle_beta   90.00
_cell.angle_gamma   90.00
#
_symmetry.space_group_name_H-M   'P 1'
#
loop_
_entity.id
_entity.type
_entity.pdbx_description
1 polymer ?
#
loop_
_entity_poly.entity_id
_entity_poly.type
_entity_poly.pdbx_seq_one_letter_code
_entity_poly.pdbx_strand_id
1 'polypeptide(L)'
;PQHVSKLIAQLAMHGQTHVNKIYDPAAGSGSLLLQAKKHFDNHIIEEGFYGQEINHTTFNLARMNMFLHNINYDKFDIRLGNTLTEPHFGDEKPFDAIVTNPPYSVKWIGSDDPTLINDERFAPAGVLAPKSKADFAFVLHALNYLSAKGRAAIVCFPGIFYRGGAEQKIRQYLV
;
A
#
# COMPACT_ATOMS: atom_id res chain seq x y z
N PRO A 1 -12.71 -1.97 9.53
CA PRO A 1 -14.15 -2.35 9.44
C PRO A 1 -14.50 -2.86 8.04
N GLN A 2 -15.33 -3.90 7.91
CA GLN A 2 -15.56 -4.55 6.62
C GLN A 2 -16.14 -3.62 5.55
N HIS A 3 -17.06 -2.73 5.92
CA HIS A 3 -17.67 -1.77 4.97
C HIS A 3 -16.64 -0.81 4.38
N VAL A 4 -15.67 -0.36 5.19
CA VAL A 4 -14.58 0.52 4.74
C VAL A 4 -13.68 -0.24 3.77
N SER A 5 -13.29 -1.48 4.11
CA SER A 5 -12.47 -2.31 3.23
C SER A 5 -13.14 -2.62 1.90
N LYS A 6 -14.46 -2.88 1.91
CA LYS A 6 -15.26 -3.05 0.70
C LYS A 6 -15.21 -1.81 -0.19
N LEU A 7 -15.43 -0.63 0.39
CA LEU A 7 -15.43 0.63 -0.36
C LEU A 7 -14.06 0.88 -1.00
N ILE A 8 -12.96 0.70 -0.25
CA ILE A 8 -11.59 0.89 -0.76
C ILE A 8 -11.31 -0.05 -1.93
N ALA A 9 -11.66 -1.33 -1.79
CA ALA A 9 -11.50 -2.32 -2.86
C ALA A 9 -12.30 -1.94 -4.11
N GLN A 10 -13.54 -1.49 -3.94
CA GLN A 10 -14.36 -1.03 -5.07
C GLN A 10 -13.75 0.20 -5.75
N LEU A 11 -13.22 1.16 -4.99
CA LEU A 11 -12.59 2.36 -5.55
C LEU A 11 -11.36 2.04 -6.38
N ALA A 12 -10.45 1.21 -5.86
CA ALA A 12 -9.21 0.84 -6.56
C ALA A 12 -9.49 0.12 -7.89
N MET A 13 -10.50 -0.76 -7.91
CA MET A 13 -10.78 -1.63 -9.05
C MET A 13 -11.88 -1.09 -9.99
N HIS A 14 -12.51 0.04 -9.65
CA HIS A 14 -13.66 0.55 -10.40
C HIS A 14 -13.30 0.86 -11.86
N GLY A 15 -14.01 0.21 -12.79
CA GLY A 15 -13.82 0.36 -14.24
C GLY A 15 -12.64 -0.44 -14.81
N GLN A 16 -11.91 -1.19 -13.99
CA GLN A 16 -10.87 -2.10 -14.46
C GLN A 16 -11.49 -3.45 -14.84
N THR A 17 -11.27 -3.89 -16.08
CA THR A 17 -11.68 -5.22 -16.55
C THR A 17 -10.62 -6.30 -16.30
N HIS A 18 -9.35 -5.88 -16.20
CA HIS A 18 -8.19 -6.72 -15.94
C HIS A 18 -7.23 -5.99 -15.00
N VAL A 19 -6.72 -6.70 -14.01
CA VAL A 19 -5.78 -6.22 -12.99
C VAL A 19 -4.67 -7.24 -12.85
N ASN A 20 -3.42 -6.83 -13.13
CA ASN A 20 -2.31 -7.76 -13.04
C ASN A 20 -2.13 -8.30 -11.61
N LYS A 21 -1.87 -7.40 -10.67
CA LYS A 21 -1.50 -7.65 -9.29
C LYS A 21 -2.16 -6.62 -8.39
N ILE A 22 -2.54 -7.06 -7.20
CA ILE A 22 -2.99 -6.17 -6.14
C ILE A 22 -1.99 -6.16 -4.99
N TYR A 23 -1.68 -4.98 -4.45
CA TYR A 23 -0.70 -4.80 -3.40
C TYR A 23 -1.25 -4.03 -2.18
N ASP A 24 -0.87 -4.47 -0.98
CA ASP A 24 -1.06 -3.75 0.28
C ASP A 24 0.27 -3.58 1.06
N PRO A 25 0.87 -2.37 1.08
CA PRO A 25 2.12 -2.09 1.81
C PRO A 25 2.00 -2.14 3.34
N ALA A 26 0.81 -2.25 3.91
CA ALA A 26 0.58 -2.35 5.35
C ALA A 26 -0.60 -3.31 5.59
N ALA A 27 -0.40 -4.56 5.17
CA ALA A 27 -1.45 -5.53 4.93
C ALA A 27 -2.30 -5.89 6.16
N GLY A 28 -1.76 -5.70 7.37
CA GLY A 28 -2.44 -6.12 8.58
C GLY A 28 -2.85 -7.58 8.49
N SER A 29 -4.10 -7.89 8.81
CA SER A 29 -4.65 -9.24 8.71
C SER A 29 -4.90 -9.75 7.29
N GLY A 30 -4.51 -9.00 6.24
CA GLY A 30 -4.81 -9.33 4.84
C GLY A 30 -6.29 -9.17 4.45
N SER A 31 -7.13 -8.69 5.37
CA SER A 31 -8.58 -8.63 5.15
C SER A 31 -8.99 -7.66 4.05
N LEU A 32 -8.21 -6.60 3.80
CA LEU A 32 -8.46 -5.63 2.73
C LEU A 32 -8.26 -6.26 1.35
N LEU A 33 -7.13 -6.94 1.16
CA LEU A 33 -6.84 -7.75 -0.04
C LEU A 33 -7.93 -8.81 -0.28
N LEU A 34 -8.41 -9.47 0.79
CA LEU A 34 -9.52 -10.43 0.68
C LEU A 34 -10.86 -9.78 0.26
N GLN A 35 -11.13 -8.53 0.65
CA GLN A 35 -12.32 -7.84 0.15
C GLN A 35 -12.21 -7.54 -1.35
N ALA A 36 -11.01 -7.28 -1.87
CA ALA A 36 -10.82 -7.15 -3.31
C ALA A 36 -11.17 -8.46 -4.03
N LYS A 37 -10.70 -9.62 -3.54
CA LYS A 37 -11.13 -10.92 -4.08
C LYS A 37 -12.65 -11.09 -4.07
N LYS A 38 -13.32 -10.75 -2.96
CA LYS A 38 -14.76 -11.03 -2.80
C LYS A 38 -15.66 -10.21 -3.73
N HIS A 39 -15.21 -9.03 -4.15
CA HIS A 39 -16.03 -8.08 -4.91
C HIS A 39 -15.79 -8.11 -6.42
N PHE A 40 -14.79 -8.88 -6.87
CA PHE A 40 -14.42 -8.99 -8.26
C PHE A 40 -14.39 -10.47 -8.64
N ASP A 41 -14.81 -10.80 -9.86
CA ASP A 41 -14.77 -12.18 -10.33
C ASP A 41 -13.34 -12.72 -10.24
N ASN A 42 -13.21 -14.03 -9.99
CA ASN A 42 -11.92 -14.72 -9.82
C ASN A 42 -10.93 -14.52 -10.99
N HIS A 43 -11.38 -13.98 -12.12
CA HIS A 43 -10.59 -13.78 -13.33
C HIS A 43 -10.09 -12.35 -13.53
N ILE A 44 -10.48 -11.40 -12.66
CA ILE A 44 -10.05 -9.99 -12.81
C ILE A 44 -8.61 -9.80 -12.32
N ILE A 45 -8.19 -10.53 -11.26
CA ILE A 45 -6.83 -10.46 -10.71
C ILE A 45 -6.03 -11.64 -11.24
N GLU A 46 -5.02 -11.37 -12.05
CA GLU A 46 -4.33 -12.39 -12.84
C GLU A 46 -3.18 -13.08 -12.09
N GLU A 47 -2.24 -12.29 -11.56
CA GLU A 47 -0.99 -12.80 -10.99
C GLU A 47 -1.13 -13.12 -9.49
N GLY A 48 -1.73 -12.24 -8.68
CA GLY A 48 -1.98 -12.55 -7.27
C GLY A 48 -2.11 -11.36 -6.30
N PHE A 49 -2.09 -11.69 -5.02
CA PHE A 49 -2.23 -10.79 -3.88
C PHE A 49 -0.89 -10.61 -3.15
N TYR A 50 -0.38 -9.38 -3.14
CA TYR A 50 0.90 -9.05 -2.55
C TYR A 50 0.69 -8.19 -1.32
N GLY A 51 1.45 -8.42 -0.25
CA GLY A 51 1.31 -7.63 0.95
C GLY A 51 2.54 -7.65 1.83
N GLN A 52 2.76 -6.55 2.55
CA GLN A 52 3.84 -6.47 3.53
C GLN A 52 3.28 -6.07 4.89
N GLU A 53 3.75 -6.74 5.94
CA GLU A 53 3.30 -6.51 7.31
C GLU A 53 4.51 -6.48 8.25
N ILE A 54 4.52 -5.53 9.18
CA ILE A 54 5.64 -5.33 10.11
C ILE A 54 5.52 -6.22 11.36
N ASN A 55 4.30 -6.51 11.80
CA ASN A 55 4.04 -7.29 13.00
C ASN A 55 4.02 -8.79 12.69
N HIS A 56 4.93 -9.55 13.31
CA HIS A 56 5.06 -10.99 13.09
C HIS A 56 3.78 -11.80 13.34
N THR A 57 3.01 -11.47 14.38
CA THR A 57 1.75 -12.16 14.68
C THR A 57 0.71 -11.88 13.61
N THR A 58 0.54 -10.61 13.24
CA THR A 58 -0.41 -10.17 12.22
C THR A 58 -0.02 -10.69 10.82
N PHE A 59 1.27 -10.78 10.52
CA PHE A 59 1.82 -11.42 9.32
C PHE A 59 1.37 -12.89 9.19
N ASN A 60 1.51 -13.68 10.26
CA ASN A 60 1.06 -15.07 10.26
C ASN A 60 -0.46 -15.16 10.09
N LEU A 61 -1.21 -14.27 10.77
CA LEU A 61 -2.66 -14.17 10.60
C LEU A 61 -3.04 -13.84 9.15
N ALA A 62 -2.33 -12.94 8.48
CA ALA A 62 -2.58 -12.60 7.08
C ALA A 62 -2.42 -13.80 6.16
N ARG A 63 -1.34 -14.57 6.32
CA ARG A 63 -1.09 -15.78 5.53
C ARG A 63 -2.13 -16.88 5.79
N MET A 64 -2.50 -17.10 7.05
CA MET A 64 -3.59 -18.00 7.41
C MET A 64 -4.92 -17.53 6.80
N ASN A 65 -5.20 -16.24 6.83
CA ASN A 65 -6.42 -15.67 6.25
C ASN A 65 -6.48 -15.88 4.73
N MET A 66 -5.38 -15.68 3.99
CA MET A 66 -5.33 -15.98 2.55
C MET A 66 -5.64 -17.46 2.28
N PHE A 67 -4.99 -18.34 3.03
CA PHE A 67 -5.15 -19.78 2.89
C PHE A 67 -6.59 -20.24 3.19
N LEU A 68 -7.18 -19.79 4.30
CA LEU A 68 -8.54 -20.14 4.71
C LEU A 68 -9.63 -19.61 3.76
N HIS A 69 -9.32 -18.60 2.94
CA HIS A 69 -10.22 -18.07 1.93
C HIS A 69 -9.96 -18.64 0.52
N ASN A 70 -9.31 -19.81 0.44
CA ASN A 70 -9.04 -20.55 -0.80
C ASN A 70 -8.33 -19.68 -1.85
N ILE A 71 -7.30 -18.94 -1.45
CA ILE A 71 -6.33 -18.37 -2.39
C ILE A 71 -5.21 -19.38 -2.54
N ASN A 72 -4.92 -19.79 -3.77
CA ASN A 72 -3.86 -20.74 -4.05
C ASN A 72 -2.51 -20.17 -3.60
N TYR A 73 -1.61 -21.04 -3.14
CA TYR A 73 -0.32 -20.63 -2.57
C TYR A 73 0.57 -19.87 -3.57
N ASP A 74 0.45 -20.16 -4.86
CA ASP A 74 1.12 -19.46 -5.96
C ASP A 74 0.47 -18.11 -6.32
N LYS A 75 -0.67 -17.76 -5.71
CA LYS A 75 -1.44 -16.54 -5.96
C LYS A 75 -1.39 -15.54 -4.82
N PHE A 76 -0.58 -15.76 -3.78
CA PHE A 76 -0.32 -14.74 -2.78
C PHE A 76 1.11 -14.77 -2.26
N ASP A 77 1.67 -13.59 -2.01
CA ASP A 77 2.93 -13.43 -1.29
C ASP A 77 2.77 -12.33 -0.23
N ILE A 78 2.84 -12.74 1.04
CA ILE A 78 2.89 -11.80 2.16
C ILE A 78 4.31 -11.88 2.73
N ARG A 79 4.95 -10.72 2.91
CA ARG A 79 6.31 -10.59 3.47
C ARG A 79 6.31 -9.88 4.82
N LEU A 80 7.19 -10.33 5.71
CA LEU A 80 7.39 -9.72 7.02
C LEU A 80 8.47 -8.65 6.93
N GLY A 81 8.17 -7.40 7.28
CA GLY A 81 9.15 -6.33 7.31
C GLY A 81 8.52 -4.94 7.30
N ASN A 82 9.30 -3.90 7.56
CA ASN A 82 8.83 -2.52 7.47
C ASN A 82 8.95 -2.00 6.03
N THR A 83 7.81 -1.74 5.39
CA THR A 83 7.74 -1.32 3.98
C THR A 83 8.48 -0.03 3.66
N LEU A 84 8.61 0.90 4.63
CA LEU A 84 9.28 2.17 4.37
C LEU A 84 10.81 2.03 4.39
N THR A 85 11.36 1.09 5.16
CA THR A 85 12.81 0.88 5.26
C THR A 85 13.32 -0.31 4.45
N GLU A 86 12.53 -1.38 4.35
CA GLU A 86 12.88 -2.64 3.68
C GLU A 86 11.73 -3.09 2.78
N PRO A 87 11.50 -2.43 1.64
CA PRO A 87 10.41 -2.81 0.74
C PRO A 87 10.74 -4.12 -0.01
N HIS A 88 9.90 -5.15 0.12
CA HIS A 88 10.22 -6.48 -0.44
C HIS A 88 9.79 -6.71 -1.89
N PHE A 89 8.89 -5.88 -2.42
CA PHE A 89 8.26 -6.12 -3.74
C PHE A 89 8.78 -5.17 -4.82
N GLY A 90 10.07 -4.79 -4.75
CA GLY A 90 10.72 -3.94 -5.75
C GLY A 90 10.64 -4.51 -7.15
N ASP A 91 10.95 -5.81 -7.29
CA ASP A 91 11.01 -6.54 -8.57
C ASP A 91 9.63 -6.95 -9.09
N GLU A 92 8.59 -6.87 -8.25
CA GLU A 92 7.21 -7.22 -8.61
C GLU A 92 6.45 -6.04 -9.21
N LYS A 93 7.03 -4.84 -9.22
CA LYS A 93 6.41 -3.67 -9.84
C LYS A 93 6.24 -3.87 -11.36
N PRO A 94 5.24 -3.23 -11.97
CA PRO A 94 4.24 -2.37 -11.34
C PRO A 94 2.93 -3.09 -10.99
N PHE A 95 2.14 -2.49 -10.08
CA PHE A 95 0.84 -2.98 -9.62
C PHE A 95 -0.33 -2.18 -10.21
N ASP A 96 -1.36 -2.85 -10.70
CA ASP A 96 -2.57 -2.21 -11.26
C ASP A 96 -3.56 -1.76 -10.17
N ALA A 97 -3.51 -2.39 -9.00
CA ALA A 97 -4.33 -2.01 -7.86
C ALA A 97 -3.49 -1.95 -6.59
N ILE A 98 -3.57 -0.86 -5.84
CA ILE A 98 -2.99 -0.76 -4.51
C ILE A 98 -4.09 -0.38 -3.53
N VAL A 99 -4.27 -1.18 -2.50
CA VAL A 99 -5.26 -0.93 -1.44
C VAL A 99 -4.53 -0.97 -0.11
N THR A 100 -4.67 0.07 0.70
CA THR A 100 -4.01 0.05 2.01
C THR A 100 -4.69 0.93 3.05
N ASN A 101 -4.58 0.49 4.30
CA ASN A 101 -5.00 1.23 5.48
C ASN A 101 -3.81 1.31 6.45
N PRO A 102 -2.79 2.11 6.14
CA PRO A 102 -1.60 2.20 6.95
C PRO A 102 -1.94 2.75 8.35
N PRO A 103 -1.14 2.40 9.37
CA PRO A 103 -1.37 2.92 10.71
C PRO A 103 -1.20 4.45 10.72
N TYR A 104 -2.15 5.15 11.34
CA TYR A 104 -2.26 6.59 11.21
C TYR A 104 -1.11 7.34 11.86
N SER A 105 -0.47 8.23 11.11
CA SER A 105 0.52 9.18 11.63
C SER A 105 1.59 8.51 12.51
N VAL A 106 2.03 7.31 12.14
CA VAL A 106 3.10 6.62 12.85
C VAL A 106 4.43 7.34 12.67
N LYS A 107 5.29 7.18 13.69
CA LYS A 107 6.68 7.61 13.58
C LYS A 107 7.42 6.69 12.61
N TRP A 108 8.37 7.25 11.89
CA TRP A 108 9.26 6.52 10.99
C TRP A 108 10.62 7.20 10.93
N ILE A 109 11.61 6.54 10.34
CA ILE A 109 13.00 7.03 10.32
C ILE A 109 13.13 8.38 9.60
N GLY A 110 12.44 8.54 8.46
CA GLY A 110 12.40 9.79 7.70
C GLY A 110 13.78 10.40 7.49
N SER A 111 13.92 11.67 7.83
CA SER A 111 15.18 12.42 7.67
C SER A 111 16.34 11.97 8.56
N ASP A 112 16.14 11.02 9.48
CA ASP A 112 17.25 10.44 10.25
C ASP A 112 18.07 9.44 9.41
N ASP A 113 17.51 8.97 8.30
CA ASP A 113 18.25 8.27 7.25
C ASP A 113 18.47 9.21 6.05
N PRO A 114 19.71 9.70 5.84
CA PRO A 114 20.01 10.65 4.79
C PRO A 114 19.93 10.02 3.38
N THR A 115 19.91 8.68 3.26
CA THR A 115 19.86 8.02 1.96
C THR A 115 18.46 8.10 1.34
N LEU A 116 17.41 8.20 2.18
CA LEU A 116 16.01 8.22 1.73
C LEU A 116 15.66 9.43 0.87
N ILE A 117 16.40 10.55 0.97
CA ILE A 117 16.15 11.72 0.10
C ILE A 117 16.45 11.42 -1.38
N ASN A 118 17.32 10.45 -1.64
CA ASN A 118 17.70 10.01 -2.99
C ASN A 118 17.00 8.70 -3.40
N ASP A 119 16.18 8.12 -2.52
CA ASP A 119 15.37 6.94 -2.84
C ASP A 119 14.35 7.30 -3.93
N GLU A 120 14.25 6.48 -4.97
CA GLU A 120 13.35 6.70 -6.12
C GLU A 120 11.89 6.93 -5.73
N ARG A 121 11.46 6.40 -4.57
CA ARG A 121 10.12 6.59 -4.02
C ARG A 121 9.88 8.02 -3.55
N PHE A 122 10.90 8.71 -3.05
CA PHE A 122 10.76 9.98 -2.35
C PHE A 122 11.46 11.16 -3.03
N ALA A 123 12.54 10.89 -3.77
CA ALA A 123 13.32 11.89 -4.48
C ALA A 123 12.47 12.81 -5.40
N PRO A 124 11.46 12.32 -6.14
CA PRO A 124 10.64 13.18 -6.98
C PRO A 124 9.88 14.29 -6.23
N ALA A 125 9.48 14.04 -4.97
CA ALA A 125 8.80 15.04 -4.15
C ALA A 125 9.77 16.10 -3.57
N GLY A 126 11.09 15.85 -3.64
CA GLY A 126 12.16 16.75 -3.18
C GLY A 126 12.25 16.95 -1.66
N VAL A 127 11.33 16.39 -0.88
CA VAL A 127 11.33 16.40 0.59
C VAL A 127 10.74 15.10 1.14
N LEU A 128 11.18 14.71 2.33
CA LEU A 128 10.62 13.56 3.05
C LEU A 128 9.42 13.97 3.90
N ALA A 129 8.49 13.02 4.11
CA ALA A 129 7.43 13.22 5.08
C ALA A 129 8.02 13.43 6.50
N PRO A 130 7.36 14.21 7.38
CA PRO A 130 7.86 14.45 8.73
C PRO A 130 8.04 13.14 9.52
N LYS A 131 9.08 13.05 10.36
CA LYS A 131 9.38 11.84 11.15
C LYS A 131 8.24 11.37 12.05
N SER A 132 7.37 12.30 12.47
CA SER A 132 6.20 12.01 13.29
C SER A 132 4.94 11.64 12.49
N LYS A 133 5.01 11.66 11.15
CA LYS A 133 3.89 11.51 10.22
C LYS A 133 4.32 10.74 8.96
N ALA A 134 4.21 9.41 8.99
CA ALA A 134 4.51 8.56 7.84
C ALA A 134 3.43 8.54 6.75
N ASP A 135 2.29 9.25 6.92
CA ASP A 135 1.13 9.16 6.03
C ASP A 135 1.52 9.38 4.54
N PHE A 136 2.26 10.45 4.24
CA PHE A 136 2.73 10.71 2.88
C PHE A 136 3.86 9.79 2.41
N ALA A 137 4.63 9.18 3.32
CA ALA A 137 5.64 8.20 2.94
C ALA A 137 4.97 6.96 2.33
N PHE A 138 3.84 6.52 2.89
CA PHE A 138 3.03 5.45 2.29
C PHE A 138 2.38 5.86 0.96
N VAL A 139 1.91 7.11 0.83
CA VAL A 139 1.34 7.61 -0.44
C VAL A 139 2.39 7.62 -1.55
N LEU A 140 3.58 8.15 -1.28
CA LEU A 140 4.69 8.19 -2.24
C LEU A 140 5.20 6.79 -2.58
N HIS A 141 5.27 5.90 -1.58
CA HIS A 141 5.58 4.50 -1.80
C HIS A 141 4.55 3.84 -2.74
N ALA A 142 3.25 4.01 -2.49
CA ALA A 142 2.22 3.46 -3.36
C ALA A 142 2.32 4.03 -4.79
N LEU A 143 2.55 5.34 -4.94
CA LEU A 143 2.72 5.97 -6.24
C LEU A 143 3.87 5.36 -7.06
N ASN A 144 5.00 5.09 -6.41
CA ASN A 144 6.17 4.48 -7.07
C ASN A 144 5.95 3.00 -7.48
N TYR A 145 5.02 2.31 -6.82
CA TYR A 145 4.69 0.90 -7.08
C TYR A 145 3.54 0.75 -8.09
N LEU A 146 2.82 1.84 -8.38
CA LEU A 146 1.63 1.82 -9.21
C LEU A 146 1.97 1.82 -10.71
N SER A 147 1.22 1.03 -11.49
CA SER A 147 1.32 1.06 -12.95
C SER A 147 0.69 2.32 -13.53
N ALA A 148 1.07 2.66 -14.77
CA ALA A 148 0.51 3.83 -15.46
C ALA A 148 -1.02 3.75 -15.71
N LYS A 149 -1.59 2.53 -15.73
CA LYS A 149 -3.04 2.28 -15.85
C LYS A 149 -3.70 1.96 -14.50
N GLY A 150 -2.91 1.84 -13.44
CA GLY A 150 -3.34 1.38 -12.14
C GLY A 150 -4.05 2.44 -11.33
N ARG A 151 -4.64 2.02 -10.21
CA ARG A 151 -5.23 2.94 -9.23
C ARG A 151 -4.90 2.53 -7.80
N ALA A 152 -4.52 3.50 -6.99
CA ALA A 152 -4.31 3.34 -5.56
C ALA A 152 -5.51 3.91 -4.77
N ALA A 153 -5.99 3.16 -3.77
CA ALA A 153 -6.96 3.61 -2.79
C ALA A 153 -6.34 3.46 -1.39
N ILE A 154 -6.00 4.59 -0.77
CA ILE A 154 -5.23 4.67 0.47
C ILE A 154 -6.04 5.41 1.52
N VAL A 155 -6.15 4.85 2.72
CA VAL A 155 -6.77 5.54 3.85
C VAL A 155 -5.72 6.41 4.55
N CYS A 156 -6.01 7.69 4.70
CA CYS A 156 -5.15 8.64 5.39
C CYS A 156 -5.90 9.35 6.51
N PHE A 157 -5.18 9.77 7.53
CA PHE A 157 -5.72 10.69 8.54
C PHE A 157 -6.01 12.06 7.91
N PRO A 158 -7.16 12.72 8.20
CA PRO A 158 -7.56 13.99 7.58
C PRO A 158 -6.53 15.14 7.66
N GLY A 159 -5.59 15.08 8.62
CA GLY A 159 -4.49 16.05 8.72
C GLY A 159 -3.67 16.23 7.44
N ILE A 160 -3.66 15.21 6.58
CA ILE A 160 -2.99 15.24 5.28
C ILE A 160 -3.41 16.45 4.41
N PHE A 161 -4.64 16.96 4.56
CA PHE A 161 -5.19 18.06 3.77
C PHE A 161 -4.61 19.44 4.11
N TYR A 162 -4.27 19.69 5.38
CA TYR A 162 -3.99 21.05 5.86
C TYR A 162 -2.61 21.23 6.49
N ARG A 163 -1.86 20.17 6.79
CA ARG A 163 -0.51 20.30 7.38
C ARG A 163 0.45 21.02 6.42
N GLY A 164 1.21 21.99 6.93
CA GLY A 164 2.13 22.83 6.15
C GLY A 164 3.52 22.23 5.94
N GLY A 165 4.46 23.05 5.47
CA GLY A 165 5.89 22.70 5.41
C GLY A 165 6.19 21.58 4.41
N ALA A 166 6.87 20.52 4.85
CA ALA A 166 7.22 19.39 4.00
C ALA A 166 5.98 18.72 3.37
N GLU A 167 4.90 18.56 4.13
CA GLU A 167 3.66 17.97 3.64
C GLU A 167 2.96 18.83 2.58
N GLN A 168 3.09 20.17 2.66
CA GLN A 168 2.59 21.06 1.61
C GLN A 168 3.35 20.87 0.29
N LYS A 169 4.67 20.73 0.35
CA LYS A 169 5.49 20.47 -0.85
C LYS A 169 5.16 19.11 -1.47
N ILE A 170 4.97 18.08 -0.65
CA ILE A 170 4.53 16.75 -1.15
C ILE A 170 3.15 16.86 -1.81
N ARG A 171 2.20 17.60 -1.23
CA ARG A 171 0.90 17.84 -1.88
C ARG A 171 1.03 18.57 -3.22
N GLN A 172 1.92 19.56 -3.33
CA GLN A 172 2.18 20.27 -4.58
C GLN A 172 2.78 19.37 -5.66
N TYR A 173 3.54 18.35 -5.28
CA TYR A 173 4.06 17.36 -6.23
C TYR A 173 2.97 16.39 -6.73
N LEU A 174 1.99 16.06 -5.87
CA LEU A 174 0.93 15.09 -6.19
C LEU A 174 -0.22 15.66 -7.06
N VAL A 175 -0.29 16.98 -7.24
CA VAL A 175 -1.37 17.70 -7.95
C VAL A 175 -0.80 18.41 -9.16
#